data_AF-A0A554VKF0-F1
#
_entry.id   AF-A0A554VKF0-F1
#
_cell.length_a   1.000
_cell.length_b   1.000
_cell.length_c   1.000
_cell.angle_alpha   90.00
_cell.angle_beta   90.00
_cell.angle_gamma   90.00
#
_symmetry.space_group_name_H-M   'P 1'
#
loop_
_entity.id
_entity.type
_entity.pdbx_description
1 polymer ?
#
loop_
_entity_poly.entity_id
_entity_poly.type
_entity_poly.pdbx_seq_one_letter_code
_entity_poly.pdbx_strand_id
1 'polypeptide(L)'
;MDKTIKNLHLGLSATVVFGAALLYGFNPNKILPLIFEFKVDNLELKNIFRAIMGLYIAFAIYWVIGIRKSEHWRNATLTNIIFMGGLAFGRLISTILDGISIQYTIGMILELIVMIWGIYNLKNESYNA
;
A
#
# COMPACT_ATOMS: atom_id res chain seq x y z
N MET A 1 9.87 4.47 -22.18
CA MET A 1 9.49 5.35 -21.06
C MET A 1 10.73 5.68 -20.27
N ASP A 2 10.90 6.92 -19.81
CA ASP A 2 12.04 7.29 -18.97
C ASP A 2 12.10 6.37 -17.73
N LYS A 3 13.30 5.87 -17.40
CA LYS A 3 13.57 4.99 -16.25
C LYS A 3 13.11 5.63 -14.94
N THR A 4 13.16 6.96 -14.85
CA THR A 4 12.67 7.74 -13.70
C THR A 4 11.16 7.61 -13.53
N ILE A 5 10.39 7.79 -14.61
CA ILE A 5 8.93 7.67 -14.61
C ILE A 5 8.50 6.22 -14.35
N LYS A 6 9.26 5.24 -14.87
CA LYS A 6 9.02 3.81 -14.65
C LYS A 6 9.06 3.43 -13.17
N ASN A 7 9.98 4.00 -12.40
CA ASN A 7 10.19 3.65 -10.99
C ASN A 7 9.38 4.49 -9.99
N LEU A 8 8.80 5.61 -10.45
CA LEU A 8 8.14 6.57 -9.58
C LEU A 8 6.97 5.97 -8.79
N HIS A 9 6.16 5.12 -9.43
CA HIS A 9 5.02 4.47 -8.78
C HIS A 9 5.43 3.57 -7.60
N LEU A 10 6.53 2.80 -7.73
CA LEU A 10 7.07 1.97 -6.66
C LEU A 10 7.62 2.83 -5.52
N GLY A 11 8.33 3.92 -5.85
CA GLY A 11 8.92 4.81 -4.83
C GLY A 11 7.84 5.54 -4.02
N LEU A 12 6.82 6.05 -4.70
CA LEU A 12 5.64 6.65 -4.08
C LEU A 12 4.93 5.64 -3.18
N SER A 13 4.65 4.45 -3.70
CA SER A 13 4.01 3.38 -2.95
C SER A 13 4.80 2.99 -1.71
N ALA A 14 6.11 2.79 -1.84
CA ALA A 14 6.96 2.40 -0.72
C ALA A 14 6.94 3.46 0.39
N THR A 15 6.96 4.75 0.01
CA THR A 15 6.93 5.85 0.97
C THR A 15 5.60 5.91 1.70
N VAL A 16 4.49 5.87 0.97
CA VAL A 16 3.13 5.95 1.53
C VAL A 16 2.83 4.74 2.42
N VAL A 17 3.12 3.52 1.94
CA VAL A 17 2.85 2.28 2.66
C VAL A 17 3.74 2.13 3.88
N PHE A 18 5.01 2.56 3.81
CA PHE A 18 5.88 2.61 4.98
C PHE A 18 5.36 3.61 6.02
N GLY A 19 4.91 4.80 5.61
CA GLY A 19 4.26 5.76 6.50
C GLY A 19 3.01 5.16 7.17
N ALA A 20 2.13 4.54 6.39
CA ALA A 20 0.94 3.87 6.91
C ALA A 20 1.28 2.75 7.91
N ALA A 21 2.34 1.98 7.65
CA ALA A 21 2.82 0.94 8.56
C ALA A 21 3.18 1.52 9.93
N LEU A 22 3.91 2.63 9.96
CA LEU A 22 4.29 3.31 11.20
C LEU A 22 3.07 3.87 11.94
N LEU A 23 2.12 4.47 11.19
CA LEU A 23 0.87 4.97 11.77
C LEU A 23 0.06 3.86 12.46
N TYR A 24 0.04 2.68 11.87
CA TYR A 24 -0.70 1.54 12.40
C TYR A 24 0.02 0.85 13.56
N GLY A 25 1.30 0.51 13.41
CA GLY A 25 1.96 -0.43 14.34
C GLY A 25 2.95 0.15 15.34
N PHE A 26 3.48 1.37 15.14
CA PHE A 26 4.54 1.90 16.00
C PHE A 26 4.03 2.14 17.43
N ASN A 27 2.90 2.85 17.54
CA ASN A 27 2.22 3.05 18.82
C ASN A 27 0.69 3.13 18.64
N PRO A 28 0.03 2.00 18.34
CA PRO A 28 -1.37 1.95 17.94
C PRO A 28 -2.32 2.61 18.93
N ASN A 29 -2.05 2.52 20.24
CA ASN A 29 -2.94 3.10 21.27
C ASN A 29 -2.85 4.62 21.42
N LYS A 30 -1.84 5.26 20.80
CA LYS A 30 -1.71 6.72 20.81
C LYS A 30 -2.00 7.34 19.45
N ILE A 31 -1.53 6.70 18.37
CA ILE A 31 -1.57 7.27 17.02
C ILE A 31 -2.95 7.07 16.38
N LEU A 32 -3.50 5.86 16.42
CA LEU A 32 -4.78 5.56 15.77
C LEU A 32 -5.97 6.35 16.35
N PRO A 33 -6.10 6.54 17.68
CA PRO A 33 -7.19 7.33 18.24
C PRO A 33 -7.17 8.80 17.81
N LEU A 34 -5.98 9.35 17.50
CA LEU A 34 -5.85 10.74 17.02
C LEU A 34 -6.39 10.92 15.60
N ILE A 35 -6.41 9.84 14.80
CA ILE A 35 -6.74 9.88 13.37
C ILE A 35 -8.15 9.34 13.11
N PHE A 36 -8.55 8.30 13.83
CA PHE A 36 -9.75 7.53 13.55
C PHE A 36 -10.75 7.52 14.72
N GLU A 37 -10.45 8.24 15.81
CA GLU A 37 -11.35 8.43 16.96
C GLU A 37 -11.77 7.13 17.68
N PHE A 38 -11.08 6.00 17.46
CA PHE A 38 -11.28 4.74 18.19
C PHE A 38 -10.07 4.39 19.06
N LYS A 39 -10.32 3.69 20.19
CA LYS A 39 -9.27 3.28 21.13
C LYS A 39 -8.70 1.91 20.80
N VAL A 40 -7.38 1.77 20.95
CA VAL A 40 -6.65 0.48 20.81
C VAL A 40 -6.07 0.05 22.14
N ASP A 41 -6.95 -0.39 23.04
CA ASP A 41 -6.56 -0.71 24.42
C ASP A 41 -6.22 -2.19 24.60
N ASN A 42 -6.87 -3.08 23.83
CA ASN A 42 -6.67 -4.53 23.87
C ASN A 42 -5.28 -4.93 23.33
N LEU A 43 -4.59 -5.83 24.05
CA LEU A 43 -3.31 -6.42 23.64
C LEU A 43 -3.39 -7.09 22.26
N GLU A 44 -4.46 -7.84 21.99
CA GLU A 44 -4.63 -8.55 20.71
C GLU A 44 -4.77 -7.59 19.55
N LEU A 45 -5.48 -6.47 19.75
CA LEU A 45 -5.61 -5.44 18.73
C LEU A 45 -4.27 -4.76 18.42
N LYS A 46 -3.44 -4.53 19.45
CA LYS A 46 -2.06 -4.03 19.26
C LYS A 46 -1.21 -5.02 18.47
N ASN A 47 -1.34 -6.32 18.75
CA ASN A 47 -0.60 -7.37 18.04
C ASN A 47 -1.02 -7.45 16.56
N ILE A 48 -2.31 -7.35 16.26
CA ILE A 48 -2.82 -7.31 14.87
C ILE A 48 -2.21 -6.12 14.11
N PHE A 49 -2.28 -4.91 14.66
CA PHE A 49 -1.71 -3.74 13.99
C PHE A 49 -0.20 -3.83 13.78
N ARG A 50 0.55 -4.42 14.71
CA ARG A 50 2.00 -4.67 14.56
C ARG A 50 2.31 -5.70 13.48
N ALA A 51 1.50 -6.75 13.37
CA ALA A 51 1.64 -7.73 12.30
C ALA A 51 1.40 -7.08 10.92
N ILE A 52 0.36 -6.25 10.79
CA ILE A 52 0.07 -5.48 9.57
C ILE A 52 1.22 -4.52 9.24
N MET A 53 1.76 -3.81 10.24
CA MET A 53 2.94 -2.96 10.06
C MET A 53 4.12 -3.74 9.49
N GLY A 54 4.46 -4.90 10.08
CA GLY A 54 5.56 -5.74 9.61
C GLY A 54 5.38 -6.15 8.14
N LEU A 55 4.16 -6.56 7.77
CA LEU A 55 3.81 -6.90 6.40
C LEU A 55 3.99 -5.71 5.44
N TYR A 56 3.51 -4.52 5.82
CA TYR A 56 3.59 -3.32 4.98
C TYR A 56 5.04 -2.86 4.79
N ILE A 57 5.85 -2.92 5.86
CA ILE A 57 7.29 -2.61 5.80
C ILE A 57 8.00 -3.60 4.87
N ALA A 58 7.70 -4.89 4.95
CA ALA A 58 8.30 -5.90 4.09
C ALA A 58 8.04 -5.62 2.59
N PHE A 59 6.80 -5.30 2.23
CA PHE A 59 6.47 -4.91 0.85
C PHE A 59 7.13 -3.59 0.42
N ALA A 60 7.13 -2.57 1.28
CA ALA A 60 7.80 -1.30 1.00
C ALA A 60 9.31 -1.50 0.73
N ILE A 61 9.99 -2.32 1.54
CA ILE A 61 11.39 -2.69 1.33
C ILE A 61 11.53 -3.43 -0.01
N TYR A 62 10.66 -4.39 -0.31
CA TYR A 62 10.73 -5.15 -1.56
C TYR A 62 10.55 -4.27 -2.80
N TRP A 63 9.67 -3.28 -2.75
CA TRP A 63 9.50 -2.31 -3.83
C TRP A 63 10.75 -1.45 -4.03
N VAL A 64 11.39 -1.02 -2.94
CA VAL A 64 12.67 -0.31 -3.02
C VAL A 64 13.77 -1.20 -3.62
N ILE A 65 13.79 -2.50 -3.30
CA ILE A 65 14.70 -3.46 -3.94
C ILE A 65 14.42 -3.54 -5.44
N GLY A 66 13.15 -3.62 -5.85
CA GLY A 66 12.75 -3.63 -7.26
C GLY A 66 13.14 -2.37 -8.04
N ILE A 67 13.20 -1.20 -7.39
CA ILE A 67 13.71 0.03 -8.00
C ILE A 67 15.22 -0.05 -8.25
N ARG A 68 15.98 -0.64 -7.32
CA ARG A 68 17.45 -0.71 -7.38
C ARG A 68 17.95 -1.86 -8.26
N LYS A 69 17.24 -2.98 -8.30
CA LYS A 69 17.61 -4.20 -9.00
C LYS A 69 16.59 -4.52 -10.09
N SER A 70 16.99 -4.37 -11.36
CA SER A 70 16.10 -4.56 -12.51
C SER A 70 15.52 -5.98 -12.59
N GLU A 71 16.25 -6.99 -12.14
CA GLU A 71 15.79 -8.39 -12.06
C GLU A 71 14.54 -8.56 -11.18
N HIS A 72 14.36 -7.69 -10.19
CA HIS A 72 13.22 -7.72 -9.27
C HIS A 72 12.13 -6.73 -9.64
N TRP A 73 12.38 -5.80 -10.57
CA TRP A 73 11.45 -4.71 -10.87
C TRP A 73 10.06 -5.23 -11.26
N ARG A 74 10.01 -6.21 -12.17
CA ARG A 74 8.74 -6.77 -12.65
C ARG A 74 7.92 -7.37 -11.50
N ASN A 75 8.57 -8.16 -10.63
CA ASN A 75 7.91 -8.79 -9.48
C ASN A 75 7.53 -7.77 -8.41
N ALA A 76 8.35 -6.74 -8.19
CA ALA A 76 8.01 -5.63 -7.29
C ALA A 76 6.77 -4.87 -7.79
N THR A 77 6.67 -4.58 -9.08
CA THR A 77 5.49 -3.97 -9.68
C THR A 77 4.26 -4.87 -9.56
N LEU A 78 4.41 -6.18 -9.80
CA LEU A 78 3.31 -7.13 -9.73
C LEU A 78 2.75 -7.26 -8.30
N THR A 79 3.64 -7.35 -7.31
CA THR A 79 3.23 -7.34 -5.90
C THR A 79 2.62 -6.01 -5.47
N ASN A 80 3.12 -4.88 -5.99
CA ASN A 80 2.53 -3.57 -5.74
C ASN A 80 1.09 -3.47 -6.29
N ILE A 81 0.84 -3.95 -7.50
CA ILE A 81 -0.51 -4.01 -8.09
C ILE A 81 -1.44 -4.87 -7.23
N ILE A 82 -1.00 -6.08 -6.85
CA ILE A 82 -1.80 -6.97 -6.01
C ILE A 82 -2.09 -6.33 -4.65
N PHE A 83 -1.11 -5.68 -4.05
CA PHE A 83 -1.26 -5.02 -2.76
C PHE A 83 -2.28 -3.87 -2.85
N MET A 84 -2.11 -2.95 -3.80
CA MET A 84 -3.03 -1.81 -3.98
C MET A 84 -4.44 -2.27 -4.35
N GLY A 85 -4.55 -3.26 -5.25
CA GLY A 85 -5.84 -3.85 -5.63
C GLY A 85 -6.52 -4.56 -4.45
N GLY A 86 -5.77 -5.26 -3.62
CA GLY A 86 -6.28 -5.89 -2.40
C GLY A 86 -6.83 -4.89 -1.38
N LEU A 87 -6.13 -3.76 -1.18
CA LEU A 87 -6.63 -2.68 -0.31
C LEU A 87 -7.90 -2.05 -0.88
N ALA A 88 -7.91 -1.68 -2.16
CA ALA A 88 -9.07 -1.09 -2.81
C ALA A 88 -10.28 -2.04 -2.75
N PHE A 89 -10.06 -3.33 -2.97
CA PHE A 89 -11.11 -4.36 -2.86
C PHE A 89 -11.65 -4.48 -1.43
N GLY A 90 -10.78 -4.52 -0.42
CA GLY A 90 -11.21 -4.54 0.98
C GLY A 90 -12.03 -3.31 1.36
N ARG A 91 -11.64 -2.11 0.89
CA ARG A 91 -12.40 -0.87 1.10
C ARG A 91 -13.73 -0.86 0.35
N LEU A 92 -13.79 -1.45 -0.83
CA LEU A 92 -15.03 -1.60 -1.57
C LEU A 92 -16.02 -2.49 -0.80
N ILE A 93 -15.55 -3.62 -0.26
CA ILE A 93 -16.35 -4.49 0.61
C ILE A 93 -16.87 -3.69 1.81
N SER A 94 -15.99 -2.99 2.53
CA SER A 94 -16.40 -2.20 3.70
C SER A 94 -17.38 -1.08 3.33
N THR A 95 -17.22 -0.45 2.16
CA THR A 95 -18.17 0.56 1.70
C THR A 95 -19.56 -0.02 1.45
N ILE A 96 -19.63 -1.25 0.90
CA ILE A 96 -20.88 -1.94 0.60
C ILE A 96 -21.55 -2.44 1.89
N LEU A 97 -20.77 -2.99 2.84
CA LEU A 97 -21.30 -3.64 4.04
C LEU A 97 -21.49 -2.68 5.22
N ASP A 98 -20.56 -1.74 5.41
CA ASP A 98 -20.47 -0.88 6.60
C ASP A 98 -20.79 0.60 6.30
N GLY A 99 -20.85 0.99 5.01
CA GLY A 99 -21.20 2.34 4.56
C GLY A 99 -20.03 3.20 4.08
N ILE A 100 -20.33 4.41 3.60
CA ILE A 100 -19.35 5.30 2.98
C ILE A 100 -18.57 6.08 4.03
N SER A 101 -17.23 6.01 3.96
CA SER A 101 -16.34 6.89 4.73
C SER A 101 -15.43 7.68 3.80
N ILE A 102 -15.45 9.01 3.93
CA ILE A 102 -14.67 9.92 3.07
C ILE A 102 -13.18 9.58 3.04
N GLN A 103 -12.59 9.25 4.21
CA GLN A 103 -11.18 8.90 4.33
C GLN A 103 -10.85 7.61 3.57
N TYR A 104 -11.72 6.60 3.69
CA TYR A 104 -11.55 5.31 3.02
C TYR A 104 -11.83 5.41 1.52
N THR A 105 -12.76 6.25 1.09
CA THR A 105 -13.03 6.50 -0.34
C THR A 105 -11.84 7.16 -1.03
N ILE A 106 -11.23 8.18 -0.39
CA ILE A 106 -10.01 8.82 -0.93
C ILE A 106 -8.88 7.78 -1.05
N GLY A 107 -8.66 6.98 0.00
CA GLY A 107 -7.68 5.90 -0.02
C GLY A 107 -7.92 4.92 -1.17
N MET A 108 -9.15 4.45 -1.34
CA MET A 108 -9.55 3.54 -2.41
C MET A 108 -9.26 4.10 -3.80
N ILE A 109 -9.57 5.37 -4.06
CA ILE A 109 -9.30 6.02 -5.35
C ILE A 109 -7.79 6.07 -5.61
N LEU A 110 -6.99 6.48 -4.62
CA LEU A 110 -5.53 6.54 -4.75
C LEU A 110 -4.93 5.15 -4.99
N GLU A 111 -5.41 4.13 -4.28
CA GLU A 111 -5.00 2.73 -4.46
C GLU A 111 -5.30 2.25 -5.88
N LEU A 112 -6.49 2.54 -6.42
CA LEU A 112 -6.86 2.20 -7.81
C LEU A 112 -5.98 2.93 -8.84
N ILE A 113 -5.68 4.21 -8.64
CA ILE A 113 -4.80 4.98 -9.54
C ILE A 113 -3.42 4.34 -9.60
N VAL A 114 -2.83 4.02 -8.44
CA VAL A 114 -1.49 3.40 -8.38
C VAL A 114 -1.52 1.99 -8.97
N MET A 115 -2.56 1.21 -8.72
CA MET A 115 -2.75 -0.11 -9.31
C MET A 115 -2.77 -0.04 -10.85
N ILE A 116 -3.57 0.87 -11.42
CA ILE A 116 -3.66 1.06 -12.88
C ILE A 116 -2.31 1.50 -13.44
N TRP A 117 -1.59 2.39 -12.74
CA TRP A 117 -0.26 2.83 -13.15
C TRP A 117 0.75 1.67 -13.17
N GLY A 118 0.74 0.81 -12.17
CA GLY A 118 1.56 -0.41 -12.17
C GLY A 118 1.25 -1.33 -13.36
N ILE A 119 -0.04 -1.57 -13.64
CA ILE A 119 -0.48 -2.40 -14.79
C ILE A 119 0.02 -1.79 -16.11
N TYR A 120 -0.12 -0.48 -16.27
CA TYR A 120 0.38 0.23 -17.44
C TYR A 120 1.90 0.06 -17.62
N ASN A 121 2.66 0.19 -16.52
CA ASN A 121 4.11 0.03 -16.56
C ASN A 121 4.54 -1.40 -16.91
N LEU A 122 3.83 -2.43 -16.41
CA LEU A 122 4.10 -3.83 -16.80
C LEU A 122 3.80 -4.11 -18.27
N LYS A 123 2.68 -3.62 -18.79
CA LYS A 123 2.33 -3.80 -20.22
C LYS A 123 3.38 -3.18 -21.13
N ASN A 124 3.85 -1.98 -20.79
CA ASN A 124 4.89 -1.30 -21.56
C ASN A 124 6.26 -1.98 -21.43
N GLU A 125 6.58 -2.61 -20.30
CA GLU A 125 7.82 -3.39 -20.19
C GLU A 125 7.80 -4.62 -21.11
N SER A 126 6.72 -5.40 -21.10
CA SER A 126 6.59 -6.60 -21.93
C SER A 126 6.62 -6.33 -23.44
N TYR A 127 6.21 -5.14 -23.88
CA TYR A 127 6.27 -4.75 -25.30
C TYR A 127 7.68 -4.36 -25.76
N ASN A 128 8.55 -3.96 -24.83
CA ASN A 128 9.92 -3.49 -25.11
C ASN A 128 11.00 -4.52 -24.71
N ALA A 129 10.60 -5.75 -24.36
CA ALA A 129 11.48 -6.87 -24.02
C ALA A 129 11.67 -7.79 -25.21
#